data_AF-A0A952WZF2-F1
#
_entry.id   AF-A0A952WZF2-F1
#
_cell.length_a   1.000
_cell.length_b   1.000
_cell.length_c   1.000
_cell.angle_alpha   90.00
_cell.angle_beta   90.00
_cell.angle_gamma   90.00
#
_symmetry.space_group_name_H-M   'P 1'
#
loop_
_entity.id
_entity.type
_entity.pdbx_description
1 polymer ?
#
loop_
_entity_poly.entity_id
_entity_poly.type
_entity_poly.pdbx_seq_one_letter_code
_entity_poly.pdbx_strand_id
1 'polypeptide(L)'
;MHARPTSRTANRRGSMVPALAFALVVVGSAMALVFERLWQDAARIELRTAAEAAALAAAQRLCSDDTLREDIDWRAYCDAARQSAAQLAAANLVGGAPLELDAADDGDIRLGLELDNILGQRVFVESRHEPRIVRVQAWHGRGRNNAAGLLSRHLSGAGRLQTVAVEATAANHIAGVRPLEGLNVPALPIALHAGNLATGLVGWTGLIERRLGPDACGVDPHGRPLEGVSDGIPEMLAISAPYQADEKEQLAATLHAIDVGAGLSGDILAAQCRLGWSLHDLESSGGELRCDGPEQTFASTPKLPAALRAELSAAIGQPRICWLFDAAIPGRRSDECQLTCRRLVAIRILGVQELPDGMLAVRLQPAVVITKTAIVAPGPDDRLANPYVSKVYLSR
;
A
#
# COMPACT_ATOMS: atom_id res chain seq x y z
N MET A 1 -87.22 2.64 60.76
CA MET A 1 -86.68 1.42 60.13
C MET A 1 -86.22 1.81 58.73
N HIS A 2 -84.92 2.07 58.56
CA HIS A 2 -84.30 2.64 57.36
C HIS A 2 -83.86 1.52 56.41
N ALA A 3 -84.30 1.56 55.15
CA ALA A 3 -83.76 0.75 54.07
C ALA A 3 -82.96 1.64 53.12
N ARG A 4 -81.63 1.47 53.09
CA ARG A 4 -80.71 2.11 52.14
C ARG A 4 -80.76 1.37 50.80
N PRO A 5 -80.83 2.06 49.66
CA PRO A 5 -80.58 1.43 48.37
C PRO A 5 -79.07 1.22 48.18
N THR A 6 -78.66 -0.02 47.96
CA THR A 6 -77.32 -0.41 47.53
C THR A 6 -77.08 0.07 46.11
N SER A 7 -76.07 0.93 45.91
CA SER A 7 -75.61 1.33 44.58
C SER A 7 -75.00 0.13 43.85
N ARG A 8 -75.59 -0.24 42.71
CA ARG A 8 -74.96 -1.13 41.73
C ARG A 8 -73.80 -0.37 41.09
N THR A 9 -72.58 -0.71 41.46
CA THR A 9 -71.38 -0.34 40.71
C THR A 9 -71.44 -1.03 39.35
N ALA A 10 -71.84 -0.27 38.33
CA ALA A 10 -71.81 -0.72 36.95
C ALA A 10 -70.36 -1.07 36.59
N ASN A 11 -70.14 -2.35 36.33
CA ASN A 11 -68.86 -2.95 36.01
C ASN A 11 -68.38 -2.45 34.63
N ARG A 12 -67.73 -1.28 34.58
CA ARG A 12 -67.05 -0.74 33.39
C ARG A 12 -65.72 -1.48 33.18
N ARG A 13 -65.78 -2.76 32.79
CA ARG A 13 -64.59 -3.58 32.44
C ARG A 13 -64.40 -3.80 30.93
N GLY A 14 -65.28 -3.26 30.09
CA GLY A 14 -65.26 -3.50 28.65
C GLY A 14 -64.41 -2.55 27.79
N SER A 15 -64.10 -1.32 28.23
CA SER A 15 -63.46 -0.31 27.36
C SER A 15 -61.94 -0.21 27.47
N MET A 16 -61.29 -0.84 28.46
CA MET A 16 -59.83 -0.78 28.59
C MET A 16 -59.11 -1.81 27.69
N VAL A 17 -59.73 -2.95 27.42
CA VAL A 17 -59.11 -4.03 26.62
C VAL A 17 -58.80 -3.58 25.17
N PRO A 18 -59.70 -2.90 24.44
CA PRO A 18 -59.40 -2.42 23.09
C PRO A 18 -58.29 -1.35 23.08
N ALA A 19 -58.28 -0.47 24.07
CA ALA A 19 -57.26 0.57 24.20
C ALA A 19 -55.86 -0.02 24.47
N LEU A 20 -55.79 -1.04 25.34
CA LEU A 20 -54.54 -1.76 25.61
C LEU A 20 -54.04 -2.53 24.38
N ALA A 21 -54.95 -3.20 23.66
CA ALA A 21 -54.61 -3.90 22.42
C ALA A 21 -54.04 -2.93 21.37
N PHE A 22 -54.67 -1.76 21.19
CA PHE A 22 -54.18 -0.73 20.27
C PHE A 22 -52.82 -0.18 20.70
N ALA A 23 -52.62 0.10 21.99
CA ALA A 23 -51.34 0.55 22.51
C ALA A 23 -50.22 -0.46 22.27
N LEU A 24 -50.48 -1.76 22.48
CA LEU A 24 -49.51 -2.82 22.21
C LEU A 24 -49.15 -2.93 20.71
N VAL A 25 -50.14 -2.77 19.82
CA VAL A 25 -49.89 -2.77 18.37
C VAL A 25 -49.02 -1.58 17.97
N VAL A 26 -49.31 -0.38 18.50
CA VAL A 26 -48.54 0.84 18.20
C VAL A 26 -47.10 0.70 18.72
N VAL A 27 -46.92 0.25 19.97
CA VAL A 27 -45.59 0.05 20.56
C VAL A 27 -44.82 -1.03 19.81
N GLY A 28 -45.46 -2.16 19.51
CA GLY A 28 -44.85 -3.25 18.72
C GLY A 28 -44.43 -2.78 17.32
N SER A 29 -45.26 -1.99 16.66
CA SER A 29 -44.95 -1.39 15.35
C SER A 29 -43.77 -0.42 15.43
N ALA A 30 -43.74 0.43 16.48
CA ALA A 30 -42.64 1.36 16.70
C ALA A 30 -41.31 0.62 16.97
N MET A 31 -41.32 -0.44 17.79
CA MET A 31 -40.14 -1.27 18.02
C MET A 31 -39.66 -1.95 16.74
N ALA A 32 -40.57 -2.51 15.94
CA ALA A 32 -40.23 -3.13 14.67
C ALA A 32 -39.55 -2.15 13.71
N LEU A 33 -40.04 -0.91 13.63
CA LEU A 33 -39.42 0.15 12.81
C LEU A 33 -38.01 0.53 13.31
N VAL A 34 -37.80 0.56 14.63
CA VAL A 34 -36.47 0.83 15.22
C VAL A 34 -35.50 -0.29 14.87
N PHE A 35 -35.90 -1.56 15.03
CA PHE A 35 -35.03 -2.70 14.68
C PHE A 35 -34.70 -2.74 13.19
N GLU A 36 -35.69 -2.51 12.33
CA GLU A 36 -35.48 -2.42 10.88
C GLU A 36 -34.48 -1.30 10.53
N ARG A 37 -34.59 -0.14 11.18
CA ARG A 37 -33.65 0.97 10.96
C ARG A 37 -32.24 0.63 11.43
N LEU A 38 -32.10 0.06 12.63
CA LEU A 38 -30.81 -0.38 13.15
C LEU A 38 -30.16 -1.43 12.24
N TRP A 39 -30.95 -2.36 11.72
CA TRP A 39 -30.48 -3.37 10.76
C TRP A 39 -30.01 -2.74 9.46
N GLN A 40 -30.76 -1.79 8.90
CA GLN A 40 -30.37 -1.06 7.68
C GLN A 40 -29.12 -0.22 7.89
N ASP A 41 -28.98 0.45 9.03
CA ASP A 41 -27.80 1.25 9.35
C ASP A 41 -26.56 0.36 9.53
N ALA A 42 -26.70 -0.80 10.17
CA ALA A 42 -25.64 -1.80 10.28
C ALA A 42 -25.21 -2.35 8.92
N ALA A 43 -26.17 -2.79 8.09
CA ALA A 43 -25.89 -3.30 6.75
C ALA A 43 -25.20 -2.26 5.86
N ARG A 44 -25.50 -0.97 6.04
CA ARG A 44 -24.84 0.11 5.29
C ARG A 44 -23.37 0.29 5.68
N ILE A 45 -23.06 0.17 6.96
CA ILE A 45 -21.69 0.24 7.47
C ILE A 45 -20.90 -0.96 6.95
N GLU A 46 -21.47 -2.17 7.07
CA GLU A 46 -20.86 -3.40 6.55
C GLU A 46 -20.61 -3.32 5.04
N LEU A 47 -21.59 -2.87 4.26
CA LEU A 47 -21.47 -2.68 2.81
C LEU A 47 -20.32 -1.73 2.46
N ARG A 48 -20.21 -0.63 3.20
CA ARG A 48 -19.13 0.35 2.98
C ARG A 48 -17.76 -0.22 3.32
N THR A 49 -17.62 -0.87 4.47
CA THR A 49 -16.35 -1.48 4.88
C THR A 49 -15.91 -2.57 3.89
N ALA A 50 -16.85 -3.39 3.40
CA ALA A 50 -16.57 -4.42 2.41
C ALA A 50 -16.15 -3.81 1.05
N ALA A 51 -16.81 -2.73 0.61
CA ALA A 51 -16.45 -2.00 -0.61
C ALA A 51 -15.08 -1.31 -0.49
N GLU A 52 -14.78 -0.70 0.66
CA GLU A 52 -13.48 -0.09 0.97
C GLU A 52 -12.36 -1.13 0.96
N ALA A 53 -12.58 -2.29 1.60
CA ALA A 53 -11.63 -3.40 1.58
C ALA A 53 -11.37 -3.87 0.14
N ALA A 54 -12.43 -4.13 -0.64
CA ALA A 54 -12.33 -4.55 -2.03
C ALA A 54 -11.56 -3.54 -2.90
N ALA A 55 -11.87 -2.25 -2.78
CA ALA A 55 -11.19 -1.19 -3.53
C ALA A 55 -9.69 -1.16 -3.19
N LEU A 56 -9.33 -1.25 -1.90
CA LEU A 56 -7.94 -1.30 -1.45
C LEU A 56 -7.20 -2.54 -1.97
N ALA A 57 -7.84 -3.72 -2.01
CA ALA A 57 -7.20 -4.94 -2.50
C ALA A 57 -6.91 -4.91 -4.00
N ALA A 58 -7.84 -4.38 -4.79
CA ALA A 58 -7.57 -4.14 -6.21
C ALA A 58 -6.46 -3.10 -6.40
N ALA A 59 -6.49 -1.99 -5.65
CA ALA A 59 -5.44 -0.97 -5.74
C ALA A 59 -4.07 -1.50 -5.30
N GLN A 60 -4.02 -2.39 -4.30
CA GLN A 60 -2.80 -3.11 -3.93
C GLN A 60 -2.33 -4.02 -5.06
N ARG A 61 -3.22 -4.76 -5.72
CA ARG A 61 -2.86 -5.62 -6.86
C ARG A 61 -2.29 -4.80 -8.03
N LEU A 62 -2.74 -3.56 -8.21
CA LEU A 62 -2.19 -2.63 -9.21
C LEU A 62 -0.76 -2.17 -8.89
N CYS A 63 -0.31 -2.28 -7.64
CA CYS A 63 1.06 -1.99 -7.21
C CYS A 63 1.86 -3.29 -7.03
N SER A 64 2.31 -3.91 -8.12
CA SER A 64 3.10 -5.14 -8.05
C SER A 64 4.26 -5.13 -9.03
N ASP A 65 5.23 -6.03 -8.85
CA ASP A 65 6.43 -6.09 -9.69
C ASP A 65 6.12 -6.33 -11.17
N ASP A 66 4.95 -6.88 -11.50
CA ASP A 66 4.48 -7.02 -12.89
C ASP A 66 4.54 -5.68 -13.64
N THR A 67 4.31 -4.54 -12.97
CA THR A 67 4.38 -3.20 -13.60
C THR A 67 5.79 -2.75 -13.98
N LEU A 68 6.83 -3.48 -13.55
CA LEU A 68 8.22 -3.20 -13.89
C LEU A 68 8.69 -3.98 -15.13
N ARG A 69 7.86 -4.90 -15.62
CA ARG A 69 8.12 -5.68 -16.83
C ARG A 69 7.78 -4.86 -18.07
N GLU A 70 8.56 -5.06 -19.13
CA GLU A 70 8.31 -4.43 -20.43
C GLU A 70 7.19 -5.13 -21.21
N ASP A 71 6.99 -6.43 -20.96
CA ASP A 71 6.04 -7.30 -21.66
C ASP A 71 4.71 -7.50 -20.91
N ILE A 72 4.35 -6.58 -20.02
CA ILE A 72 3.13 -6.70 -19.21
C ILE A 72 1.86 -6.78 -20.08
N ASP A 73 1.07 -7.84 -19.88
CA ASP A 73 -0.30 -7.92 -20.38
C ASP A 73 -1.23 -7.13 -19.46
N TRP A 74 -1.41 -5.84 -19.78
CA TRP A 74 -2.27 -4.95 -19.03
C TRP A 74 -3.71 -5.43 -18.88
N ARG A 75 -4.24 -6.21 -19.83
CA ARG A 75 -5.61 -6.73 -19.75
C ARG A 75 -5.69 -7.82 -18.67
N ALA A 76 -4.82 -8.82 -18.74
CA ALA A 76 -4.75 -9.87 -17.73
C ALA A 76 -4.45 -9.29 -16.33
N TYR A 77 -3.60 -8.25 -16.28
CA TYR A 77 -3.28 -7.53 -15.07
C TYR A 77 -4.50 -6.83 -14.44
N CYS A 78 -5.27 -6.11 -15.24
CA CYS A 78 -6.52 -5.48 -14.82
C CYS A 78 -7.56 -6.51 -14.35
N ASP A 79 -7.69 -7.63 -15.07
CA ASP A 79 -8.61 -8.72 -14.70
C ASP A 79 -8.22 -9.33 -13.34
N ALA A 80 -6.93 -9.54 -13.10
CA ALA A 80 -6.43 -10.00 -11.80
C ALA A 80 -6.74 -9.01 -10.66
N ALA A 81 -6.63 -7.70 -10.91
CA ALA A 81 -7.00 -6.68 -9.93
C ALA A 81 -8.51 -6.71 -9.60
N ARG A 82 -9.37 -6.85 -10.61
CA ARG A 82 -10.83 -7.01 -10.39
C ARG A 82 -11.15 -8.28 -9.61
N GLN A 83 -10.51 -9.39 -9.95
CA GLN A 83 -10.68 -10.65 -9.22
C GLN A 83 -10.25 -10.54 -7.75
N SER A 84 -9.15 -9.84 -7.46
CA SER A 84 -8.70 -9.58 -6.09
C SER A 84 -9.75 -8.81 -5.27
N ALA A 85 -10.34 -7.75 -5.86
CA ALA A 85 -11.44 -7.02 -5.23
C ALA A 85 -12.67 -7.91 -4.99
N ALA A 86 -13.11 -8.67 -5.98
CA ALA A 86 -14.28 -9.55 -5.86
C ALA A 86 -14.07 -10.66 -4.81
N GLN A 87 -12.87 -11.25 -4.75
CA GLN A 87 -12.51 -12.25 -3.74
C GLN A 87 -12.55 -11.66 -2.33
N LEU A 88 -11.98 -10.47 -2.13
CA LEU A 88 -12.00 -9.83 -0.81
C LEU A 88 -13.40 -9.37 -0.42
N ALA A 89 -14.20 -8.89 -1.37
CA ALA A 89 -15.61 -8.56 -1.13
C ALA A 89 -16.40 -9.79 -0.66
N ALA A 90 -16.25 -10.93 -1.34
CA ALA A 90 -16.92 -12.18 -0.98
C ALA A 90 -16.50 -12.75 0.39
N ALA A 91 -15.33 -12.35 0.90
CA ALA A 91 -14.89 -12.71 2.26
C ALA A 91 -15.57 -11.86 3.36
N ASN A 92 -16.25 -10.77 3.00
CA ASN A 92 -16.93 -9.88 3.93
C ASN A 92 -18.45 -10.09 3.89
N LEU A 93 -19.10 -10.03 5.05
CA LEU A 93 -20.55 -10.16 5.18
C LEU A 93 -21.22 -8.79 5.22
N VAL A 94 -22.38 -8.69 4.55
CA VAL A 94 -23.26 -7.52 4.54
C VAL A 94 -24.68 -7.99 4.79
N GLY A 95 -25.25 -7.61 5.94
CA GLY A 95 -26.57 -8.10 6.36
C GLY A 95 -26.63 -9.62 6.50
N GLY A 96 -25.49 -10.24 6.83
CA GLY A 96 -25.35 -11.69 7.00
C GLY A 96 -25.08 -12.50 5.73
N ALA A 97 -24.90 -11.87 4.57
CA ALA A 97 -24.55 -12.55 3.32
C ALA A 97 -23.22 -12.03 2.73
N PRO A 98 -22.42 -12.87 2.04
CA PRO A 98 -21.21 -12.43 1.35
C PRO A 98 -21.46 -11.34 0.31
N LEU A 99 -20.65 -10.27 0.29
CA LEU A 99 -20.72 -9.26 -0.77
C LEU A 99 -20.17 -9.80 -2.09
N GLU A 100 -21.05 -10.24 -2.96
CA GLU A 100 -20.69 -10.61 -4.34
C GLU A 100 -20.62 -9.36 -5.25
N LEU A 101 -19.47 -9.15 -5.92
CA LEU A 101 -19.23 -8.09 -6.92
C LEU A 101 -19.02 -8.69 -8.31
N ASP A 102 -19.53 -8.04 -9.36
CA ASP A 102 -19.23 -8.41 -10.75
C ASP A 102 -17.82 -7.93 -11.15
N ALA A 103 -16.91 -8.88 -11.39
CA ALA A 103 -15.54 -8.63 -11.81
C ALA A 103 -15.35 -8.48 -13.33
N ALA A 104 -16.44 -8.48 -14.11
CA ALA A 104 -16.39 -8.21 -15.54
C ALA A 104 -15.85 -6.81 -15.86
N ASP A 105 -15.42 -6.60 -17.11
CA ASP A 105 -14.90 -5.32 -17.59
C ASP A 105 -15.86 -4.15 -17.35
N ASP A 106 -17.16 -4.41 -17.52
CA ASP A 106 -18.27 -3.49 -17.29
C ASP A 106 -19.06 -3.79 -16.00
N GLY A 107 -18.45 -4.52 -15.07
CA GLY A 107 -19.06 -4.88 -13.80
C GLY A 107 -19.01 -3.76 -12.75
N ASP A 108 -19.00 -4.18 -11.49
CA ASP A 108 -19.03 -3.32 -10.31
C ASP A 108 -17.66 -2.70 -10.00
N ILE A 109 -16.59 -3.21 -10.60
CA ILE A 109 -15.20 -2.82 -10.33
C ILE A 109 -14.59 -2.16 -11.57
N ARG A 110 -14.41 -0.84 -11.51
CA ARG A 110 -13.87 -0.02 -12.59
C ARG A 110 -12.45 0.42 -12.28
N LEU A 111 -11.57 0.34 -13.29
CA LEU A 111 -10.17 0.71 -13.20
C LEU A 111 -9.89 1.89 -14.13
N GLY A 112 -9.07 2.83 -13.69
CA GLY A 112 -8.81 4.03 -14.48
C GLY A 112 -7.80 4.99 -13.88
N LEU A 113 -7.88 6.23 -14.33
CA LEU A 113 -6.99 7.34 -13.97
C LEU A 113 -7.81 8.53 -13.49
N GLU A 114 -7.22 9.38 -12.65
CA GLU A 114 -7.70 10.74 -12.42
C GLU A 114 -7.07 11.65 -13.47
N LEU A 115 -7.90 12.34 -14.25
CA LEU A 115 -7.44 13.35 -15.21
C LEU A 115 -8.17 14.66 -14.95
N ASP A 116 -7.48 15.77 -15.14
CA ASP A 116 -8.13 17.09 -15.15
C ASP A 116 -8.88 17.27 -16.48
N ASN A 117 -10.17 17.59 -16.38
CA ASN A 117 -10.95 17.95 -17.56
C ASN A 117 -10.60 19.37 -18.04
N ILE A 118 -11.21 19.81 -19.15
CA ILE A 118 -11.00 21.16 -19.72
C ILE A 118 -11.35 22.32 -18.76
N LEU A 119 -12.06 22.04 -17.66
CA LEU A 119 -12.43 23.01 -16.62
C LEU A 119 -11.51 22.91 -15.38
N GLY A 120 -10.45 22.09 -15.43
CA GLY A 120 -9.54 21.84 -14.31
C GLY A 120 -10.17 21.03 -13.18
N GLN A 121 -11.25 20.28 -13.45
CA GLN A 121 -11.86 19.39 -12.48
C GLN A 121 -11.32 17.98 -12.67
N ARG A 122 -10.93 17.34 -11.57
CA ARG A 122 -10.52 15.95 -11.57
C ARG A 122 -11.70 15.03 -11.87
N VAL A 123 -11.57 14.21 -12.90
CA VAL A 123 -12.56 13.25 -13.35
C VAL A 123 -11.90 11.88 -13.50
N PHE A 124 -12.60 10.85 -13.04
CA PHE A 124 -12.23 9.46 -13.28
C PHE A 124 -12.47 9.10 -14.74
N VAL A 125 -11.44 8.60 -15.41
CA VAL A 125 -11.50 8.10 -16.78
C VAL A 125 -11.07 6.63 -16.75
N GLU A 126 -11.95 5.74 -17.21
CA GLU A 126 -11.63 4.32 -17.32
C GLU A 126 -10.43 4.13 -18.26
N SER A 127 -9.44 3.37 -17.79
CA SER A 127 -8.24 3.06 -18.56
C SER A 127 -7.90 1.60 -18.35
N ARG A 128 -7.54 0.94 -19.44
CA ARG A 128 -7.01 -0.42 -19.43
C ARG A 128 -5.48 -0.44 -19.43
N HIS A 129 -4.84 0.72 -19.53
CA HIS A 129 -3.39 0.87 -19.54
C HIS A 129 -2.96 1.67 -18.32
N GLU A 130 -2.07 1.10 -17.50
CA GLU A 130 -1.56 1.73 -16.27
C GLU A 130 -2.63 2.37 -15.38
N PRO A 131 -3.76 1.71 -15.06
CA PRO A 131 -4.73 2.29 -14.15
C PRO A 131 -4.12 2.50 -12.76
N ARG A 132 -4.51 3.60 -12.10
CA ARG A 132 -4.05 3.99 -10.75
C ARG A 132 -5.20 4.19 -9.77
N ILE A 133 -6.43 4.26 -10.27
CA ILE A 133 -7.64 4.39 -9.46
C ILE A 133 -8.52 3.18 -9.68
N VAL A 134 -9.02 2.64 -8.57
CA VAL A 134 -10.05 1.62 -8.54
C VAL A 134 -11.31 2.26 -7.99
N ARG A 135 -12.43 2.11 -8.70
CA ARG A 135 -13.77 2.48 -8.23
C ARG A 135 -14.59 1.22 -8.07
N VAL A 136 -15.12 0.99 -6.87
CA VAL A 136 -16.02 -0.13 -6.55
C VAL A 136 -17.42 0.43 -6.31
N GLN A 137 -18.41 -0.12 -7.02
CA GLN A 137 -19.82 0.15 -6.81
C GLN A 137 -20.47 -1.08 -6.18
N ALA A 138 -20.81 -0.99 -4.91
CA ALA A 138 -21.41 -2.07 -4.16
C ALA A 138 -22.91 -1.83 -3.96
N TRP A 139 -23.69 -2.91 -4.12
CA TRP A 139 -25.15 -2.88 -4.05
C TRP A 139 -25.65 -3.91 -3.04
N HIS A 140 -26.59 -3.53 -2.19
CA HIS A 140 -27.31 -4.43 -1.29
C HIS A 140 -28.82 -4.19 -1.44
N GLY A 141 -29.56 -5.14 -2.01
CA GLY A 141 -30.99 -4.97 -2.31
C GLY A 141 -31.62 -5.99 -3.28
N ARG A 142 -32.57 -5.53 -4.11
CA ARG A 142 -33.41 -6.40 -4.97
C ARG A 142 -32.71 -6.80 -6.27
N GLY A 143 -31.97 -7.91 -6.23
CA GLY A 143 -31.51 -8.61 -7.45
C GLY A 143 -30.01 -8.51 -7.68
N ARG A 144 -29.49 -9.61 -8.27
CA ARG A 144 -28.11 -10.13 -8.33
C ARG A 144 -27.31 -9.93 -7.04
N ASN A 145 -26.81 -11.05 -6.52
CA ASN A 145 -25.63 -11.11 -5.67
C ASN A 145 -25.77 -10.69 -4.19
N ASN A 146 -26.73 -9.84 -3.77
CA ASN A 146 -26.89 -9.47 -2.34
C ASN A 146 -28.32 -9.11 -1.91
N ALA A 147 -29.17 -10.11 -1.65
CA ALA A 147 -30.54 -9.87 -1.22
C ALA A 147 -30.65 -9.49 0.26
N ALA A 148 -31.06 -8.25 0.55
CA ALA A 148 -31.37 -7.82 1.92
C ALA A 148 -32.53 -8.66 2.50
N GLY A 149 -32.26 -9.39 3.58
CA GLY A 149 -33.27 -10.12 4.37
C GLY A 149 -34.05 -9.16 5.27
N LEU A 150 -35.03 -8.43 4.72
CA LEU A 150 -35.86 -7.52 5.51
C LEU A 150 -37.14 -8.21 5.99
N LEU A 151 -37.49 -8.06 7.27
CA LEU A 151 -38.78 -8.49 7.84
C LEU A 151 -39.95 -7.73 7.20
N SER A 152 -39.72 -6.48 6.77
CA SER A 152 -40.69 -5.62 6.11
C SER A 152 -40.92 -5.94 4.62
N ARG A 153 -40.18 -6.90 4.04
CA ARG A 153 -40.24 -7.24 2.60
C ARG A 153 -41.65 -7.61 2.14
N HIS A 154 -42.49 -8.11 3.05
CA HIS A 154 -43.90 -8.43 2.82
C HIS A 154 -44.89 -7.28 3.07
N LEU A 155 -44.51 -6.24 3.82
CA LEU A 155 -45.43 -5.16 4.23
C LEU A 155 -45.31 -3.91 3.35
N SER A 156 -44.10 -3.53 2.93
CA SER A 156 -43.88 -2.29 2.17
C SER A 156 -43.70 -2.49 0.68
N GLY A 157 -43.46 -3.72 0.22
CA GLY A 157 -43.20 -3.99 -1.19
C GLY A 157 -41.98 -3.23 -1.77
N ALA A 158 -41.15 -2.60 -0.95
CA ALA A 158 -39.96 -1.85 -1.35
C ALA A 158 -38.86 -2.05 -0.29
N GLY A 159 -38.00 -3.06 -0.49
CA GLY A 159 -36.72 -3.10 0.22
C GLY A 159 -35.85 -1.97 -0.30
N ARG A 160 -35.32 -1.13 0.59
CA ARG A 160 -34.46 0.00 0.20
C ARG A 160 -33.15 -0.54 -0.36
N LEU A 161 -32.89 -0.32 -1.65
CA LEU A 161 -31.59 -0.58 -2.27
C LEU A 161 -30.56 0.34 -1.59
N GLN A 162 -29.55 -0.26 -0.98
CA GLN A 162 -28.40 0.47 -0.46
C GLN A 162 -27.28 0.39 -1.50
N THR A 163 -26.67 1.54 -1.76
CA THR A 163 -25.59 1.67 -2.74
C THR A 163 -24.45 2.43 -2.09
N VAL A 164 -23.24 1.95 -2.34
CA VAL A 164 -22.01 2.58 -1.89
C VAL A 164 -21.04 2.59 -3.06
N ALA A 165 -20.50 3.76 -3.39
CA ALA A 165 -19.39 3.90 -4.31
C ALA A 165 -18.16 4.29 -3.49
N VAL A 166 -17.05 3.61 -3.71
CA VAL A 166 -15.77 3.87 -3.03
C VAL A 166 -14.66 3.87 -4.06
N GLU A 167 -13.72 4.79 -3.89
CA GLU A 167 -12.50 4.80 -4.68
C GLU A 167 -11.26 4.47 -3.84
N ALA A 168 -10.28 3.83 -4.45
CA ALA A 168 -8.95 3.67 -3.92
C ALA A 168 -7.92 4.10 -4.96
N THR A 169 -6.88 4.79 -4.50
CA THR A 169 -5.78 5.26 -5.35
C THR A 169 -4.50 4.51 -5.02
N ALA A 170 -3.82 4.02 -6.05
CA ALA A 170 -2.45 3.53 -6.08
C ALA A 170 -1.53 4.68 -6.52
N ALA A 171 -1.11 5.51 -5.57
CA ALA A 171 -0.30 6.68 -5.85
C ALA A 171 1.19 6.32 -5.90
N ASN A 172 1.84 6.69 -7.00
CA ASN A 172 3.25 6.45 -7.26
C ASN A 172 4.08 7.76 -7.35
N HIS A 173 3.48 8.91 -7.05
CA HIS A 173 4.15 10.22 -7.00
C HIS A 173 4.61 10.48 -5.58
N ILE A 174 5.82 10.04 -5.25
CA ILE A 174 6.33 9.96 -3.88
C ILE A 174 7.27 11.14 -3.62
N ALA A 175 6.83 12.05 -2.76
CA ALA A 175 7.60 13.21 -2.30
C ALA A 175 8.60 12.85 -1.18
N GLY A 176 8.49 11.66 -0.57
CA GLY A 176 9.37 11.24 0.51
C GLY A 176 8.82 10.09 1.34
N VAL A 177 9.43 9.87 2.51
CA VAL A 177 8.99 8.87 3.50
C VAL A 177 8.98 9.46 4.90
N ARG A 178 8.01 9.02 5.70
CA ARG A 178 7.85 9.38 7.10
C ARG A 178 7.32 8.19 7.90
N PRO A 179 8.05 7.70 8.92
CA PRO A 179 7.54 6.69 9.84
C PRO A 179 6.31 7.23 10.58
N LEU A 180 5.43 6.32 10.98
CA LEU A 180 4.27 6.63 11.81
C LEU A 180 4.47 5.96 13.18
N GLU A 181 3.67 6.37 14.17
CA GLU A 181 3.70 5.73 15.48
C GLU A 181 3.42 4.21 15.34
N GLY A 182 4.36 3.39 15.80
CA GLY A 182 4.30 1.93 15.68
C GLY A 182 4.54 1.38 14.26
N LEU A 183 4.91 2.22 13.28
CA LEU A 183 5.16 1.78 11.90
C LEU A 183 6.42 2.44 11.32
N ASN A 184 7.48 1.64 11.19
CA ASN A 184 8.74 2.05 10.58
C ASN A 184 8.63 2.12 9.05
N VAL A 185 9.49 2.92 8.43
CA VAL A 185 9.69 2.90 6.97
C VAL A 185 10.38 1.60 6.59
N PRO A 186 9.84 0.77 5.67
CA PRO A 186 10.45 -0.50 5.26
C PRO A 186 11.65 -0.27 4.33
N ALA A 187 12.70 0.36 4.87
CA ALA A 187 13.87 0.80 4.16
C ALA A 187 15.15 0.18 4.71
N LEU A 188 16.17 0.05 3.87
CA LEU A 188 17.51 -0.39 4.23
C LEU A 188 18.42 0.84 4.42
N PRO A 189 19.36 0.82 5.39
CA PRO A 189 20.34 1.89 5.57
C PRO A 189 21.47 1.78 4.54
N ILE A 190 21.12 1.63 3.26
CA ILE A 190 22.07 1.56 2.15
C ILE A 190 21.70 2.55 1.06
N ALA A 191 22.71 2.93 0.27
CA ALA A 191 22.55 3.68 -0.95
C ALA A 191 23.27 2.99 -2.11
N LEU A 192 22.66 3.08 -3.30
CA LEU A 192 23.15 2.50 -4.54
C LEU A 192 23.55 3.59 -5.53
N HIS A 193 24.59 3.34 -6.30
CA HIS A 193 25.04 4.31 -7.29
C HIS A 193 24.01 4.46 -8.42
N ALA A 194 23.51 5.68 -8.66
CA ALA A 194 22.53 5.96 -9.70
C ALA A 194 23.09 5.68 -11.11
N GLY A 195 24.37 5.93 -11.31
CA GLY A 195 25.08 5.79 -12.58
C GLY A 195 25.50 7.16 -13.10
N ASN A 196 26.71 7.26 -13.63
CA ASN A 196 27.23 8.53 -14.13
C ASN A 196 28.13 8.30 -15.34
N LEU A 197 27.66 8.76 -16.51
CA LEU A 197 28.39 8.68 -17.77
C LEU A 197 29.79 9.32 -17.70
N ALA A 198 29.97 10.38 -16.91
CA ALA A 198 31.26 11.05 -16.76
C ALA A 198 32.29 10.18 -16.03
N THR A 199 31.84 9.31 -15.13
CA THR A 199 32.71 8.37 -14.38
C THR A 199 32.85 7.02 -15.05
N GLY A 200 32.03 6.73 -16.07
CA GLY A 200 31.94 5.41 -16.71
C GLY A 200 31.29 4.32 -15.84
N LEU A 201 30.92 4.61 -14.58
CA LEU A 201 30.19 3.70 -13.71
C LEU A 201 28.74 3.56 -14.18
N VAL A 202 28.41 2.36 -14.65
CA VAL A 202 27.05 1.96 -14.98
C VAL A 202 26.35 1.58 -13.67
N GLY A 203 25.40 2.41 -13.24
CA GLY A 203 24.60 2.20 -12.03
C GLY A 203 23.14 1.87 -12.35
N TRP A 204 22.26 2.17 -11.41
CA TRP A 204 20.82 1.95 -11.50
C TRP A 204 20.20 2.42 -12.82
N THR A 205 20.46 3.65 -13.25
CA THR A 205 19.90 4.23 -14.47
C THR A 205 20.33 3.45 -15.72
N GLY A 206 21.55 2.93 -15.76
CA GLY A 206 22.02 2.11 -16.89
C GLY A 206 21.45 0.70 -16.86
N LEU A 207 21.61 0.01 -15.73
CA LEU A 207 21.26 -1.40 -15.63
C LEU A 207 19.75 -1.62 -15.55
N ILE A 208 19.04 -0.79 -14.77
CA ILE A 208 17.62 -0.96 -14.48
C ILE A 208 16.76 -0.10 -15.42
N GLU A 209 16.90 1.23 -15.36
CA GLU A 209 15.99 2.13 -16.09
C GLU A 209 16.15 2.02 -17.61
N ARG A 210 17.38 1.80 -18.09
CA ARG A 210 17.68 1.52 -19.51
C ARG A 210 17.73 0.03 -19.85
N ARG A 211 17.41 -0.85 -18.89
CA ARG A 211 17.33 -2.31 -19.07
C ARG A 211 18.59 -2.94 -19.68
N LEU A 212 19.78 -2.41 -19.36
CA LEU A 212 21.06 -2.98 -19.80
C LEU A 212 21.60 -4.04 -18.84
N GLY A 213 20.96 -4.21 -17.68
CA GLY A 213 21.28 -5.26 -16.72
C GLY A 213 20.84 -6.64 -17.20
N PRO A 214 21.44 -7.73 -16.65
CA PRO A 214 20.98 -9.08 -16.94
C PRO A 214 19.59 -9.33 -16.35
N ASP A 215 18.89 -10.32 -16.89
CA ASP A 215 17.64 -10.88 -16.34
C ASP A 215 17.83 -12.40 -16.29
N ALA A 216 18.46 -12.86 -15.21
CA ALA A 216 18.90 -14.23 -14.98
C ALA A 216 18.24 -14.86 -13.74
N CYS A 217 17.50 -14.09 -12.95
CA CYS A 217 16.88 -14.47 -11.70
C CYS A 217 15.43 -13.98 -11.69
N GLY A 218 14.50 -14.92 -11.58
CA GLY A 218 13.09 -14.65 -11.37
C GLY A 218 12.75 -14.70 -9.89
N VAL A 219 11.52 -14.39 -9.55
CA VAL A 219 11.05 -14.45 -8.17
C VAL A 219 9.76 -15.27 -8.07
N ASP A 220 9.70 -16.18 -7.10
CA ASP A 220 8.49 -16.96 -6.83
C ASP A 220 7.39 -16.12 -6.14
N PRO A 221 6.14 -16.61 -6.04
CA PRO A 221 5.06 -15.88 -5.35
C PRO A 221 5.31 -15.58 -3.87
N HIS A 222 6.33 -16.20 -3.26
CA HIS A 222 6.74 -16.00 -1.87
C HIS A 222 7.96 -15.06 -1.75
N GLY A 223 8.42 -14.47 -2.85
CA GLY A 223 9.56 -13.56 -2.88
C GLY A 223 10.90 -14.26 -2.96
N ARG A 224 10.98 -15.58 -3.14
CA ARG A 224 12.26 -16.30 -3.20
C ARG A 224 12.88 -16.18 -4.59
N PRO A 225 14.19 -15.89 -4.68
CA PRO A 225 14.89 -15.84 -5.96
C PRO A 225 14.98 -17.22 -6.60
N LEU A 226 14.75 -17.28 -7.92
CA LEU A 226 14.83 -18.46 -8.77
C LEU A 226 15.92 -18.24 -9.82
N GLU A 227 17.12 -18.78 -9.57
CA GLU A 227 18.24 -18.67 -10.51
C GLU A 227 17.95 -19.39 -11.83
N GLY A 228 18.37 -18.78 -12.95
CA GLY A 228 18.21 -19.31 -14.29
C GLY A 228 16.80 -19.14 -14.88
N VAL A 229 15.91 -18.45 -14.18
CA VAL A 229 14.56 -18.10 -14.65
C VAL A 229 14.55 -16.61 -14.94
N SER A 230 14.11 -16.18 -16.11
CA SER A 230 13.91 -14.75 -16.43
C SER A 230 12.46 -14.37 -16.11
N ASP A 231 12.27 -13.20 -15.50
CA ASP A 231 10.94 -12.66 -15.19
C ASP A 231 10.64 -11.35 -15.91
N GLY A 232 11.55 -10.90 -16.78
CA GLY A 232 11.43 -9.66 -17.54
C GLY A 232 11.86 -8.42 -16.76
N ILE A 233 12.49 -8.56 -15.59
CA ILE A 233 12.93 -7.44 -14.75
C ILE A 233 14.46 -7.49 -14.61
N PRO A 234 15.19 -6.46 -15.09
CA PRO A 234 16.65 -6.46 -15.07
C PRO A 234 17.20 -6.38 -13.64
N GLU A 235 18.43 -6.83 -13.48
CA GLU A 235 19.16 -6.90 -12.22
C GLU A 235 20.37 -5.97 -12.20
N MET A 236 20.83 -5.67 -11.00
CA MET A 236 22.06 -4.93 -10.75
C MET A 236 22.94 -5.70 -9.75
N LEU A 237 24.24 -5.73 -10.01
CA LEU A 237 25.23 -6.15 -9.04
C LEU A 237 25.82 -4.91 -8.36
N ALA A 238 25.50 -4.71 -7.09
CA ALA A 238 26.05 -3.63 -6.28
C ALA A 238 27.22 -4.15 -5.44
N ILE A 239 28.34 -3.43 -5.43
CA ILE A 239 29.61 -3.88 -4.85
C ILE A 239 30.11 -2.85 -3.84
N SER A 240 30.43 -3.31 -2.63
CA SER A 240 31.04 -2.48 -1.58
C SER A 240 32.55 -2.37 -1.75
N ALA A 241 33.20 -1.45 -1.02
CA ALA A 241 34.66 -1.38 -1.05
C ALA A 241 35.32 -2.51 -0.22
N PRO A 242 36.55 -2.94 -0.59
CA PRO A 242 37.39 -3.80 0.26
C PRO A 242 37.71 -3.16 1.61
N TYR A 243 38.07 -3.97 2.63
CA TYR A 243 38.42 -3.41 3.96
C TYR A 243 39.67 -2.52 3.93
N GLN A 244 40.66 -2.89 3.14
CA GLN A 244 41.91 -2.15 2.97
C GLN A 244 41.85 -1.10 1.85
N ALA A 245 40.64 -0.79 1.35
CA ALA A 245 40.46 0.10 0.23
C ALA A 245 41.04 1.50 0.47
N ASP A 246 41.78 2.01 -0.52
CA ASP A 246 42.21 3.40 -0.58
C ASP A 246 41.02 4.33 -0.91
N GLU A 247 41.27 5.64 -0.94
CA GLU A 247 40.23 6.63 -1.23
C GLU A 247 39.60 6.42 -2.61
N LYS A 248 40.39 6.08 -3.63
CA LYS A 248 39.91 5.89 -5.00
C LYS A 248 39.03 4.65 -5.10
N GLU A 249 39.42 3.56 -4.47
CA GLU A 249 38.65 2.32 -4.41
C GLU A 249 37.35 2.51 -3.62
N GLN A 250 37.37 3.31 -2.55
CA GLN A 250 36.15 3.67 -1.81
C GLN A 250 35.16 4.46 -2.66
N LEU A 251 35.64 5.43 -3.45
CA LEU A 251 34.80 6.22 -4.36
C LEU A 251 34.29 5.43 -5.58
N ALA A 252 34.91 4.30 -5.90
CA ALA A 252 34.47 3.41 -6.97
C ALA A 252 33.39 2.40 -6.53
N ALA A 253 33.10 2.30 -5.23
CA ALA A 253 32.06 1.42 -4.72
C ALA A 253 30.67 1.86 -5.22
N THR A 254 29.82 0.87 -5.55
CA THR A 254 28.45 1.12 -5.99
C THR A 254 27.42 0.87 -4.90
N LEU A 255 27.86 0.38 -3.74
CA LEU A 255 27.08 0.09 -2.55
C LEU A 255 27.72 0.73 -1.31
N HIS A 256 26.95 1.56 -0.61
CA HIS A 256 27.36 2.20 0.64
C HIS A 256 26.32 1.96 1.73
N ALA A 257 26.75 1.81 2.98
CA ALA A 257 25.87 2.00 4.14
C ALA A 257 25.76 3.50 4.43
N ILE A 258 24.57 3.99 4.78
CA ILE A 258 24.32 5.40 5.06
C ILE A 258 23.91 5.61 6.52
N ASP A 259 24.28 6.76 7.08
CA ASP A 259 23.87 7.21 8.40
C ASP A 259 22.48 7.85 8.31
N VAL A 260 21.48 7.12 8.82
CA VAL A 260 20.11 7.60 8.96
C VAL A 260 19.89 8.06 10.40
N GLY A 261 20.64 9.09 10.80
CA GLY A 261 20.46 9.86 12.04
C GLY A 261 20.92 9.21 13.34
N ALA A 262 21.61 8.07 13.29
CA ALA A 262 22.02 7.31 14.47
C ALA A 262 23.51 6.88 14.45
N GLY A 263 24.26 7.28 13.42
CA GLY A 263 25.66 6.93 13.22
C GLY A 263 25.87 5.64 12.43
N LEU A 264 27.09 5.43 11.96
CA LEU A 264 27.50 4.27 11.14
C LEU A 264 27.89 3.03 11.98
N SER A 265 27.31 2.87 13.18
CA SER A 265 27.58 1.69 14.03
C SER A 265 26.96 0.44 13.43
N GLY A 266 27.69 -0.68 13.43
CA GLY A 266 27.21 -1.96 12.88
C GLY A 266 25.91 -2.44 13.50
N ASP A 267 25.73 -2.28 14.82
CA ASP A 267 24.52 -2.73 15.53
C ASP A 267 23.30 -1.88 15.17
N ILE A 268 23.50 -0.57 15.00
CA ILE A 268 22.46 0.38 14.60
C ILE A 268 22.02 0.11 13.17
N LEU A 269 22.99 -0.02 12.26
CA LEU A 269 22.74 -0.35 10.85
C LEU A 269 22.05 -1.70 10.71
N ALA A 270 22.43 -2.71 11.50
CA ALA A 270 21.77 -4.00 11.54
C ALA A 270 20.32 -3.90 12.03
N ALA A 271 20.06 -3.10 13.08
CA ALA A 271 18.71 -2.86 13.58
C ALA A 271 17.84 -2.16 12.53
N GLN A 272 18.35 -1.12 11.87
CA GLN A 272 17.66 -0.40 10.79
C GLN A 272 17.40 -1.32 9.58
N CYS A 273 18.35 -2.20 9.23
CA CYS A 273 18.15 -3.19 8.16
C CYS A 273 17.01 -4.16 8.48
N ARG A 274 16.93 -4.63 9.72
CA ARG A 274 15.91 -5.59 10.18
C ARG A 274 14.53 -4.96 10.32
N LEU A 275 14.46 -3.78 10.94
CA LEU A 275 13.22 -3.16 11.40
C LEU A 275 12.74 -2.01 10.51
N GLY A 276 13.57 -1.52 9.60
CA GLY A 276 13.33 -0.27 8.89
C GLY A 276 13.68 0.98 9.70
N TRP A 277 13.41 2.15 9.15
CA TRP A 277 13.69 3.44 9.80
C TRP A 277 12.53 3.84 10.70
N SER A 278 12.83 4.03 11.98
CA SER A 278 11.91 4.50 13.02
C SER A 278 11.79 6.02 13.05
N LEU A 279 10.86 6.53 13.86
CA LEU A 279 10.76 7.97 14.11
C LEU A 279 12.05 8.54 14.70
N HIS A 280 12.70 7.79 15.59
CA HIS A 280 13.93 8.21 16.26
C HIS A 280 15.08 8.36 15.26
N ASP A 281 15.21 7.43 14.31
CA ASP A 281 16.23 7.48 13.27
C ASP A 281 16.12 8.77 12.42
N LEU A 282 14.88 9.23 12.18
CA LEU A 282 14.64 10.43 11.37
C LEU A 282 14.53 11.73 12.16
N GLU A 283 14.70 11.74 13.49
CA GLU A 283 14.58 12.95 14.32
C GLU A 283 15.51 14.07 13.84
N SER A 284 16.76 13.73 13.50
CA SER A 284 17.75 14.68 12.98
C SER A 284 17.36 15.32 11.63
N SER A 285 16.49 14.65 10.87
CA SER A 285 15.95 15.13 9.58
C SER A 285 14.57 15.77 9.73
N GLY A 286 14.11 16.05 10.95
CA GLY A 286 12.78 16.62 11.21
C GLY A 286 11.64 15.59 11.16
N GLY A 287 11.97 14.30 11.28
CA GLY A 287 11.01 13.19 11.32
C GLY A 287 10.61 12.65 9.95
N GLU A 288 11.10 13.22 8.85
CA GLU A 288 10.82 12.75 7.49
C GLU A 288 12.02 12.94 6.55
N LEU A 289 12.05 12.18 5.46
CA LEU A 289 13.02 12.35 4.39
C LEU A 289 12.31 12.67 3.08
N ARG A 290 12.65 13.82 2.49
CA ARG A 290 12.01 14.42 1.31
C ARG A 290 12.86 14.20 0.05
N CYS A 291 12.19 13.92 -1.07
CA CYS A 291 12.79 13.81 -2.42
C CYS A 291 12.38 14.96 -3.34
N ASP A 292 11.41 15.78 -2.96
CA ASP A 292 10.93 16.93 -3.75
C ASP A 292 11.54 18.27 -3.33
N GLY A 293 12.51 18.22 -2.41
CA GLY A 293 13.30 19.36 -1.95
C GLY A 293 14.74 19.33 -2.48
N PRO A 294 15.69 19.97 -1.77
CA PRO A 294 17.10 19.87 -2.11
C PRO A 294 17.60 18.42 -1.93
N GLU A 295 18.72 18.14 -2.58
CA GLU A 295 19.42 16.87 -2.48
C GLU A 295 19.73 16.54 -1.01
N GLN A 296 19.50 15.28 -0.64
CA GLN A 296 19.81 14.78 0.69
C GLN A 296 21.27 14.43 0.74
N THR A 297 21.93 14.77 1.85
CA THR A 297 23.34 14.45 2.03
C THR A 297 23.49 13.54 3.24
N PHE A 298 24.16 12.40 3.06
CA PHE A 298 24.35 11.41 4.12
C PHE A 298 25.83 11.16 4.36
N ALA A 299 26.22 11.04 5.63
CA ALA A 299 27.46 10.33 5.96
C ALA A 299 27.28 8.85 5.59
N SER A 300 28.34 8.21 5.14
CA SER A 300 28.28 6.85 4.63
C SER A 300 29.60 6.12 4.83
N THR A 301 29.57 4.80 4.70
CA THR A 301 30.79 4.00 4.54
C THR A 301 30.59 2.93 3.46
N PRO A 302 31.53 2.78 2.51
CA PRO A 302 31.52 1.66 1.59
C PRO A 302 32.11 0.38 2.21
N LYS A 303 32.70 0.47 3.42
CA LYS A 303 33.27 -0.67 4.16
C LYS A 303 32.21 -1.25 5.09
N LEU A 304 31.31 -2.06 4.54
CA LEU A 304 30.11 -2.51 5.26
C LEU A 304 30.47 -3.31 6.54
N PRO A 305 29.92 -2.95 7.72
CA PRO A 305 30.12 -3.70 8.95
C PRO A 305 29.56 -5.13 8.88
N ALA A 306 30.19 -6.08 9.56
CA ALA A 306 29.79 -7.50 9.53
C ALA A 306 28.33 -7.73 9.98
N ALA A 307 27.87 -7.00 11.01
CA ALA A 307 26.49 -7.08 11.49
C ALA A 307 25.47 -6.70 10.40
N LEU A 308 25.75 -5.67 9.61
CA LEU A 308 24.90 -5.28 8.48
C LEU A 308 24.89 -6.34 7.38
N ARG A 309 26.04 -6.97 7.07
CA ARG A 309 26.14 -8.03 6.04
C ARG A 309 25.25 -9.23 6.37
N ALA A 310 25.23 -9.64 7.63
CA ALA A 310 24.38 -10.72 8.11
C ALA A 310 22.89 -10.38 7.91
N GLU A 311 22.49 -9.14 8.21
CA GLU A 311 21.09 -8.71 8.04
C GLU A 311 20.69 -8.53 6.57
N LEU A 312 21.60 -8.06 5.70
CA LEU A 312 21.36 -8.03 4.25
C LEU A 312 21.13 -9.44 3.69
N SER A 313 21.88 -10.42 4.18
CA SER A 313 21.70 -11.83 3.80
C SER A 313 20.38 -12.39 4.32
N ALA A 314 19.97 -12.01 5.54
CA ALA A 314 18.67 -12.39 6.09
C ALA A 314 17.47 -11.72 5.38
N ALA A 315 17.71 -10.60 4.69
CA ALA A 315 16.71 -9.86 3.92
C ALA A 315 16.56 -10.33 2.46
N ILE A 316 17.23 -11.41 2.05
CA ILE A 316 17.04 -12.02 0.71
C ILE A 316 15.55 -12.30 0.46
N GLY A 317 15.09 -11.90 -0.72
CA GLY A 317 13.71 -12.03 -1.21
C GLY A 317 12.76 -10.93 -0.74
N GLN A 318 13.16 -10.12 0.24
CA GLN A 318 12.28 -9.11 0.81
C GLN A 318 12.42 -7.77 0.07
N PRO A 319 11.33 -7.16 -0.38
CA PRO A 319 11.38 -5.84 -0.98
C PRO A 319 11.60 -4.77 0.10
N ARG A 320 12.48 -3.81 -0.18
CA ARG A 320 12.86 -2.72 0.72
C ARG A 320 13.19 -1.45 -0.05
N ILE A 321 12.95 -0.31 0.58
CA ILE A 321 13.30 1.01 0.04
C ILE A 321 14.79 1.30 0.31
N CYS A 322 15.50 1.94 -0.62
CA CYS A 322 16.85 2.46 -0.40
C CYS A 322 17.07 3.75 -1.19
N TRP A 323 18.21 4.41 -0.96
CA TRP A 323 18.56 5.62 -1.69
C TRP A 323 19.36 5.32 -2.97
N LEU A 324 19.19 6.18 -3.96
CA LEU A 324 20.14 6.35 -5.05
C LEU A 324 21.01 7.58 -4.80
N PHE A 325 22.33 7.40 -4.94
CA PHE A 325 23.30 8.49 -4.85
C PHE A 325 23.92 8.81 -6.21
N ASP A 326 24.13 10.10 -6.46
CA ASP A 326 24.70 10.63 -7.71
C ASP A 326 26.20 10.89 -7.61
N ALA A 327 26.69 11.19 -6.41
CA ALA A 327 28.08 11.48 -6.14
C ALA A 327 28.48 11.01 -4.75
N ALA A 328 29.73 10.57 -4.64
CA ALA A 328 30.42 10.31 -3.39
C ALA A 328 31.65 11.22 -3.31
N ILE A 329 31.89 11.82 -2.15
CA ILE A 329 33.14 12.54 -1.85
C ILE A 329 33.74 12.00 -0.55
N PRO A 330 35.07 12.09 -0.36
CA PRO A 330 35.72 11.66 0.87
C PRO A 330 35.14 12.38 2.09
N GLY A 331 34.94 11.63 3.17
CA GLY A 331 34.44 12.13 4.45
C GLY A 331 35.54 12.69 5.34
N ARG A 332 35.19 12.89 6.63
CA ARG A 332 36.14 13.39 7.64
C ARG A 332 37.13 12.32 8.10
N ARG A 333 36.68 11.05 8.09
CA ARG A 333 37.50 9.88 8.41
C ARG A 333 37.86 9.13 7.13
N SER A 334 38.95 8.37 7.19
CA SER A 334 39.49 7.60 6.07
C SER A 334 38.58 6.48 5.55
N ASP A 335 37.55 6.11 6.31
CA ASP A 335 36.56 5.07 6.02
C ASP A 335 35.14 5.62 5.81
N GLU A 336 35.00 6.95 5.83
CA GLU A 336 33.73 7.65 5.65
C GLU A 336 33.71 8.36 4.28
N CYS A 337 32.55 8.37 3.66
CA CYS A 337 32.24 9.18 2.48
C CYS A 337 30.99 10.01 2.76
N GLN A 338 30.85 11.14 2.07
CA GLN A 338 29.63 11.91 2.03
C GLN A 338 28.93 11.67 0.69
N LEU A 339 27.68 11.21 0.74
CA LEU A 339 26.89 10.92 -0.45
C LEU A 339 25.86 12.01 -0.69
N THR A 340 25.70 12.37 -1.96
CA THR A 340 24.58 13.18 -2.45
C THR A 340 23.51 12.26 -3.01
N CYS A 341 22.37 12.18 -2.33
CA CYS A 341 21.24 11.32 -2.66
C CYS A 341 20.04 12.15 -3.14
N ARG A 342 19.38 11.68 -4.20
CA ARG A 342 18.23 12.40 -4.80
C ARG A 342 16.93 11.63 -4.80
N ARG A 343 17.00 10.31 -4.92
CA ARG A 343 15.82 9.49 -5.21
C ARG A 343 15.76 8.27 -4.30
N LEU A 344 14.55 7.96 -3.86
CA LEU A 344 14.23 6.67 -3.25
C LEU A 344 13.84 5.69 -4.35
N VAL A 345 14.33 4.46 -4.25
CA VAL A 345 13.88 3.32 -5.05
C VAL A 345 13.53 2.17 -4.11
N ALA A 346 12.86 1.15 -4.64
CA ALA A 346 12.69 -0.10 -3.94
C ALA A 346 13.37 -1.24 -4.69
N ILE A 347 13.99 -2.10 -3.91
CA ILE A 347 14.81 -3.23 -4.34
C ILE A 347 14.37 -4.49 -3.64
N ARG A 348 14.58 -5.62 -4.29
CA ARG A 348 14.60 -6.95 -3.69
C ARG A 348 16.03 -7.47 -3.74
N ILE A 349 16.52 -7.98 -2.61
CA ILE A 349 17.82 -8.64 -2.55
C ILE A 349 17.65 -10.06 -3.09
N LEU A 350 18.34 -10.38 -4.19
CA LEU A 350 18.30 -11.72 -4.79
C LEU A 350 19.42 -12.61 -4.26
N GLY A 351 20.55 -12.02 -3.89
CA GLY A 351 21.68 -12.76 -3.34
C GLY A 351 22.73 -11.84 -2.76
N VAL A 352 23.46 -12.37 -1.78
CA VAL A 352 24.56 -11.69 -1.11
C VAL A 352 25.76 -12.63 -1.14
N GLN A 353 26.89 -12.12 -1.62
CA GLN A 353 28.14 -12.87 -1.70
C GLN A 353 29.27 -12.06 -1.07
N GLU A 354 29.96 -12.66 -0.11
CA GLU A 354 31.21 -12.12 0.41
C GLU A 354 32.37 -12.51 -0.51
N LEU A 355 33.23 -11.55 -0.82
CA LEU A 355 34.42 -11.75 -1.63
C LEU A 355 35.68 -11.82 -0.73
N PRO A 356 36.79 -12.43 -1.21
CA PRO A 356 37.96 -12.75 -0.37
C PRO A 356 38.66 -11.57 0.31
N ASP A 357 38.46 -10.34 -0.17
CA ASP A 357 39.05 -9.09 0.33
C ASP A 357 38.10 -8.32 1.29
N GLY A 358 36.99 -8.94 1.66
CA GLY A 358 35.96 -8.32 2.48
C GLY A 358 35.02 -7.41 1.70
N MET A 359 35.05 -7.39 0.37
CA MET A 359 33.95 -6.79 -0.38
C MET A 359 32.66 -7.58 -0.19
N LEU A 360 31.54 -6.89 -0.32
CA LEU A 360 30.21 -7.49 -0.43
C LEU A 360 29.69 -7.24 -1.84
N ALA A 361 29.32 -8.30 -2.55
CA ALA A 361 28.59 -8.22 -3.80
C ALA A 361 27.12 -8.58 -3.52
N VAL A 362 26.21 -7.68 -3.86
CA VAL A 362 24.77 -7.85 -3.64
C VAL A 362 24.07 -7.79 -4.99
N ARG A 363 23.42 -8.89 -5.37
CA ARG A 363 22.55 -8.92 -6.54
C ARG A 363 21.17 -8.41 -6.15
N LEU A 364 20.71 -7.41 -6.88
CA LEU A 364 19.48 -6.66 -6.61
C LEU A 364 18.61 -6.66 -7.86
N GLN A 365 17.31 -6.66 -7.65
CA GLN A 365 16.30 -6.43 -8.69
C GLN A 365 15.38 -5.31 -8.19
N PRO A 366 14.88 -4.40 -9.06
CA PRO A 366 13.85 -3.45 -8.64
C PRO A 366 12.58 -4.20 -8.21
N ALA A 367 11.89 -3.63 -7.24
CA ALA A 367 10.63 -4.17 -6.74
C ALA A 367 9.64 -3.04 -6.46
N VAL A 368 8.37 -3.38 -6.28
CA VAL A 368 7.32 -2.45 -5.86
C VAL A 368 7.05 -2.62 -4.36
N VAL A 369 7.25 -1.56 -3.60
CA VAL A 369 6.92 -1.49 -2.16
C VAL A 369 5.69 -0.62 -1.97
N ILE A 370 4.63 -1.22 -1.43
CA ILE A 370 3.46 -0.49 -0.93
C ILE A 370 3.70 -0.16 0.53
N THR A 371 3.63 1.11 0.90
CA THR A 371 3.76 1.51 2.30
C THR A 371 2.89 2.71 2.67
N LYS A 372 2.35 2.70 3.89
CA LYS A 372 1.63 3.85 4.47
C LYS A 372 2.57 5.01 4.81
N THR A 373 3.85 4.72 5.02
CA THR A 373 4.88 5.70 5.38
C THR A 373 5.31 6.59 4.22
N ALA A 374 4.92 6.27 2.98
CA ALA A 374 5.21 7.13 1.83
C ALA A 374 4.41 8.44 1.93
N ILE A 375 5.06 9.54 1.56
CA ILE A 375 4.47 10.88 1.42
C ILE A 375 4.13 11.06 -0.05
N VAL A 376 2.84 11.25 -0.35
CA VAL A 376 2.36 11.47 -1.72
C VAL A 376 2.42 12.95 -2.04
N ALA A 377 2.93 13.31 -3.21
CA ALA A 377 2.98 14.68 -3.68
C ALA A 377 1.54 15.24 -3.88
N PRO A 378 1.30 16.54 -3.66
CA PRO A 378 -0.03 17.15 -3.77
C PRO A 378 -0.61 17.17 -5.20
N GLY A 379 0.21 16.88 -6.22
CA GLY A 379 -0.20 16.78 -7.61
C GLY A 379 0.71 15.85 -8.42
N PRO A 380 0.33 15.56 -9.68
CA PRO A 380 1.15 14.78 -10.59
C PRO A 380 2.36 15.63 -11.02
N ASP A 381 3.46 15.52 -10.28
CA ASP A 381 4.77 15.98 -10.73
C ASP A 381 5.53 14.76 -11.28
N ASP A 382 5.77 14.75 -12.59
CA ASP A 382 6.49 13.66 -13.27
C ASP A 382 7.89 13.44 -12.70
N ARG A 383 8.50 14.47 -12.08
CA ARG A 383 9.80 14.34 -11.40
C ARG A 383 9.73 13.46 -10.16
N LEU A 384 8.55 13.35 -9.56
CA LEU A 384 8.28 12.55 -8.37
C LEU A 384 7.63 11.20 -8.71
N ALA A 385 7.40 10.92 -10.00
CA ALA A 385 6.93 9.63 -10.44
C ALA A 385 7.96 8.55 -10.08
N ASN A 386 7.51 7.60 -9.26
CA ASN A 386 8.33 6.55 -8.69
C ASN A 386 7.64 5.20 -8.95
N PRO A 387 8.11 4.41 -9.92
CA PRO A 387 7.49 3.12 -10.22
C PRO A 387 7.73 2.08 -9.12
N TYR A 388 8.64 2.33 -8.18
CA TYR A 388 9.10 1.36 -7.19
C TYR A 388 8.46 1.55 -5.81
N VAL A 389 8.01 2.75 -5.47
CA VAL A 389 7.38 3.04 -4.17
C VAL A 389 5.98 3.56 -4.41
N SER A 390 5.00 2.94 -3.76
CA SER A 390 3.60 3.30 -3.89
C SER A 390 2.92 3.47 -2.53
N LYS A 391 1.92 4.34 -2.48
CA LYS A 391 0.97 4.45 -1.38
C LYS A 391 -0.42 4.11 -1.88
N VAL A 392 -1.05 3.15 -1.22
CA VAL A 392 -2.46 2.83 -1.45
C VAL A 392 -3.31 3.46 -0.35
N TYR A 393 -4.35 4.18 -0.74
CA TYR A 393 -5.30 4.80 0.19
C TYR A 393 -6.69 4.93 -0.44
N LEU A 394 -7.72 5.05 0.39
CA LEU A 394 -9.08 5.35 -0.08
C LEU A 394 -9.15 6.79 -0.55
N SER A 395 -9.52 6.97 -1.82
CA SER A 395 -9.94 8.25 -2.39
C SER A 395 -11.47 8.35 -2.31
N ARG A 396 -12.04 9.44 -2.83
CA ARG A 396 -13.41 9.90 -2.52
C ARG A 396 -14.54 8.86 -2.58
#